data_AF-A0A969I9W0-F1
#
_entry.id   AF-A0A969I9W0-F1
#
_cell.length_a   1.000
_cell.length_b   1.000
_cell.length_c   1.000
_cell.angle_alpha   90.00
_cell.angle_beta   90.00
_cell.angle_gamma   90.00
#
_symmetry.space_group_name_H-M   'P 1'
#
loop_
_entity.id
_entity.type
_entity.pdbx_description
1 polymer ?
#
loop_
_entity_poly.entity_id
_entity_poly.type
_entity_poly.pdbx_seq_one_letter_code
_entity_poly.pdbx_strand_id
1 'polypeptide(L)'
;MEDATRNFPLEDIDRECLFHPNTSIADHLKKGPVIFSDGRGVRIKDQKGKDIIDCGAGLWCVNIGYGRPEMAEAAKKAIENLAIITSSA
;
A
#
# COMPACT_ATOMS: atom_id res chain seq x y z
N MET A 1 10.95 -24.23 18.61
CA MET A 1 10.14 -22.99 18.65
C MET A 1 11.03 -21.93 18.02
N GLU A 2 11.08 -21.92 16.70
CA GLU A 2 12.15 -21.30 15.91
C GLU A 2 11.92 -19.80 15.70
N ASP A 3 12.92 -19.03 16.15
CA ASP A 3 13.38 -17.71 15.70
C ASP A 3 12.34 -16.60 15.43
N ALA A 4 11.97 -15.89 16.50
CA ALA A 4 11.17 -14.66 16.45
C ALA A 4 11.96 -13.41 15.97
N THR A 5 13.20 -13.55 15.49
CA THR A 5 14.06 -12.46 14.99
C THR A 5 14.42 -12.55 13.52
N ARG A 6 13.82 -13.49 12.79
CA ARG A 6 14.10 -13.69 11.37
C ARG A 6 13.56 -12.53 10.52
N ASN A 7 14.47 -11.80 9.85
CA ASN A 7 14.12 -10.76 8.90
C ASN A 7 13.72 -11.40 7.56
N PHE A 8 12.42 -11.66 7.36
CA PHE A 8 11.91 -12.21 6.11
C PHE A 8 11.76 -11.11 5.05
N PRO A 9 12.11 -11.39 3.78
CA PRO A 9 11.78 -10.49 2.67
C PRO A 9 10.27 -10.23 2.63
N LEU A 10 9.88 -8.99 2.33
CA LEU A 10 8.46 -8.61 2.28
C LEU A 10 7.68 -9.44 1.25
N GLU A 11 8.33 -9.83 0.15
CA GLU A 11 7.77 -10.68 -0.90
C GLU A 11 7.43 -12.10 -0.42
N ASP A 12 8.15 -12.60 0.58
CA ASP A 12 7.92 -13.93 1.13
C ASP A 12 6.80 -13.88 2.17
N ILE A 13 6.81 -12.85 3.03
CA ILE A 13 5.70 -12.60 3.97
C ILE A 13 4.37 -12.44 3.22
N ASP A 14 4.36 -11.64 2.16
CA ASP A 14 3.19 -11.42 1.31
C ASP A 14 2.67 -12.72 0.69
N ARG A 15 3.56 -13.53 0.10
CA ARG A 15 3.19 -14.82 -0.52
C ARG A 15 2.62 -15.83 0.47
N GLU A 16 3.11 -15.83 1.70
CA GLU A 16 2.71 -16.81 2.72
C GLU A 16 1.45 -16.39 3.48
N CYS A 17 1.22 -15.08 3.61
CA CYS A 17 0.21 -14.55 4.54
C CYS A 17 -0.93 -13.77 3.89
N LEU A 18 -0.82 -13.35 2.62
CA LEU A 18 -1.83 -12.48 1.98
C LEU A 18 -2.55 -13.18 0.83
N PHE A 19 -3.88 -13.09 0.86
CA PHE A 19 -4.74 -13.51 -0.25
C PHE A 19 -5.17 -12.28 -1.06
N HIS A 20 -4.55 -12.10 -2.24
CA HIS A 20 -4.74 -10.90 -3.05
C HIS A 20 -6.04 -10.94 -3.87
N PRO A 21 -6.85 -9.85 -3.86
CA PRO A 21 -8.01 -9.74 -4.73
C PRO A 21 -7.57 -9.64 -6.21
N ASN A 22 -8.40 -10.15 -7.12
CA ASN A 22 -8.22 -10.05 -8.58
C ASN A 22 -6.83 -10.46 -9.10
N THR A 23 -6.17 -11.38 -8.41
CA THR A 23 -4.80 -11.83 -8.73
C THR A 23 -4.78 -13.34 -8.94
N SER A 24 -4.06 -13.82 -9.96
CA SER A 24 -3.87 -15.25 -10.17
C SER A 24 -2.95 -15.82 -9.08
N ILE A 25 -3.48 -16.73 -8.25
CA ILE A 25 -2.74 -17.37 -7.15
C ILE A 25 -1.49 -18.09 -7.69
N ALA A 26 -1.64 -18.86 -8.77
CA ALA A 26 -0.55 -19.66 -9.32
C ALA A 26 0.60 -18.80 -9.87
N ASP A 27 0.27 -17.67 -10.50
CA ASP A 27 1.28 -16.74 -11.02
C ASP A 27 1.92 -15.94 -9.90
N HIS A 28 1.14 -15.52 -8.90
CA HIS A 28 1.62 -14.78 -7.76
C HIS A 28 2.62 -15.60 -6.93
N LEU A 29 2.34 -16.86 -6.65
CA LEU A 29 3.28 -17.75 -5.95
C LEU A 29 4.62 -17.89 -6.71
N LYS A 30 4.56 -17.95 -8.06
CA LYS A 30 5.76 -18.08 -8.91
C LYS A 30 6.56 -16.79 -9.04
N LYS A 31 5.89 -15.65 -9.28
CA LYS A 31 6.52 -14.37 -9.63
C LYS A 31 6.78 -13.47 -8.41
N GLY A 32 6.01 -13.64 -7.34
CA GLY A 32 5.96 -12.76 -6.18
C GLY A 32 5.13 -11.49 -6.43
N PRO A 33 4.85 -10.71 -5.36
CA PRO A 33 4.20 -9.40 -5.47
C PRO A 33 5.11 -8.36 -6.13
N VAL A 34 4.50 -7.28 -6.60
CA VAL A 34 5.19 -6.01 -6.84
C VAL A 34 4.91 -5.10 -5.66
N ILE A 35 5.97 -4.65 -4.97
CA ILE A 35 5.83 -3.81 -3.79
C ILE A 35 6.17 -2.37 -4.13
N PHE A 36 5.18 -1.49 -4.04
CA PHE A 36 5.35 -0.05 -4.24
C PHE A 36 5.78 0.64 -2.94
N SER A 37 6.70 1.60 -3.04
CA SER A 37 7.29 2.29 -1.88
C SER A 37 7.10 3.80 -1.88
N ASP A 38 6.88 4.42 -3.04
CA ASP A 38 6.73 5.86 -3.16
C ASP A 38 5.72 6.25 -4.25
N GLY A 39 5.13 7.43 -4.12
CA GLY A 39 4.27 8.02 -5.14
C GLY A 39 4.19 9.54 -5.04
N ARG A 40 4.26 10.22 -6.19
CA ARG A 40 4.15 11.68 -6.31
C ARG A 40 3.47 12.09 -7.62
N GLY A 41 2.42 12.89 -7.52
CA GLY A 41 1.64 13.30 -8.70
C GLY A 41 1.04 12.08 -9.38
N VAL A 42 1.38 11.85 -10.65
CA VAL A 42 0.92 10.66 -11.42
C VAL A 42 1.93 9.50 -11.43
N ARG A 43 3.06 9.63 -10.73
CA ARG A 43 4.13 8.63 -10.74
C ARG A 43 4.17 7.83 -9.45
N ILE A 44 4.47 6.54 -9.59
CA ILE A 44 4.71 5.60 -8.50
C ILE A 44 6.06 4.90 -8.70
N LYS A 45 6.67 4.47 -7.60
CA LYS A 45 7.96 3.77 -7.61
C LYS A 45 7.88 2.47 -6.83
N ASP A 46 8.40 1.39 -7.41
CA ASP A 46 8.57 0.12 -6.70
C ASP A 46 9.81 0.11 -5.80
N GLN A 47 9.89 -0.85 -4.88
CA GLN A 47 11.04 -1.01 -3.99
C GLN A 47 12.36 -1.31 -4.72
N LYS A 48 12.30 -1.72 -5.98
CA LYS A 48 13.46 -1.98 -6.85
C LYS A 48 13.87 -0.72 -7.64
N GLY A 49 13.20 0.41 -7.41
CA GLY A 49 13.51 1.72 -7.99
C GLY A 49 12.84 1.99 -9.33
N LYS A 50 11.97 1.11 -9.84
CA LYS A 50 11.28 1.29 -11.11
C LYS A 50 10.21 2.37 -10.98
N ASP A 51 10.37 3.44 -11.76
CA ASP A 51 9.43 4.56 -11.85
C ASP A 51 8.41 4.32 -12.97
N ILE A 52 7.13 4.49 -12.65
CA ILE A 52 6.00 4.19 -13.54
C ILE A 52 5.01 5.34 -13.49
N ILE A 53 4.46 5.73 -14.64
CA ILE A 53 3.26 6.57 -14.70
C ILE A 53 2.05 5.69 -14.45
N ASP A 54 1.30 6.00 -13.40
CA ASP A 54 0.05 5.33 -13.10
C ASP A 54 -1.10 5.98 -13.89
N CYS A 55 -1.48 5.33 -14.98
CA CYS A 55 -2.60 5.76 -15.82
C CYS A 55 -3.98 5.40 -15.23
N GLY A 56 -4.04 4.60 -14.16
CA GLY A 56 -5.29 4.14 -13.53
C GLY A 56 -5.71 4.94 -12.30
N ALA A 57 -4.85 5.84 -11.80
CA ALA A 57 -5.03 6.53 -10.52
C ALA A 57 -5.37 5.54 -9.38
N GLY A 58 -4.54 4.50 -9.24
CA GLY A 58 -4.72 3.33 -8.41
C GLY A 58 -5.78 2.41 -9.00
N LEU A 59 -6.92 2.34 -8.34
CA LEU A 59 -8.14 1.75 -8.89
C LEU A 59 -9.19 2.85 -9.01
N TRP A 60 -8.92 3.82 -9.90
CA TRP A 60 -9.86 4.90 -10.26
C TRP A 60 -10.18 5.86 -9.11
N CYS A 61 -9.28 6.03 -8.14
CA CYS A 61 -9.57 6.72 -6.89
C CYS A 61 -8.58 7.83 -6.52
N VAL A 62 -7.36 7.84 -7.07
CA VAL A 62 -6.31 8.81 -6.71
C VAL A 62 -6.40 10.07 -7.59
N ASN A 63 -7.56 10.71 -7.59
CA ASN A 63 -7.90 11.79 -8.55
C ASN A 63 -7.01 13.04 -8.43
N ILE A 64 -6.51 13.33 -7.23
CA ILE A 64 -5.64 14.49 -6.96
C ILE A 64 -4.14 14.14 -7.00
N GLY A 65 -3.80 12.92 -7.43
CA GLY A 65 -2.43 12.40 -7.46
C GLY A 65 -1.88 11.97 -6.10
N TYR A 66 -0.78 11.24 -6.13
CA TYR A 66 -0.06 10.69 -4.98
C TYR A 66 0.78 11.75 -4.24
N GLY A 67 1.05 11.50 -2.96
CA GLY A 67 2.04 12.25 -2.18
C GLY A 67 1.63 13.68 -1.82
N ARG A 68 0.38 13.89 -1.35
CA ARG A 68 -0.18 15.20 -0.98
C ARG A 68 -0.01 15.49 0.53
N PRO A 69 0.95 16.33 0.96
CA PRO A 69 1.21 16.57 2.38
C PRO A 69 0.01 17.19 3.10
N GLU A 70 -0.77 18.03 2.43
CA GLU A 70 -1.95 18.67 2.98
C GLU A 70 -3.05 17.67 3.36
N MET A 71 -3.21 16.59 2.60
CA MET A 71 -4.16 15.51 2.90
C MET A 71 -3.70 14.70 4.11
N ALA A 72 -2.41 14.38 4.17
CA ALA A 72 -1.82 13.67 5.29
C ALA A 72 -1.95 14.47 6.60
N GLU A 73 -1.67 15.78 6.55
CA GLU A 73 -1.80 16.66 7.71
C GLU A 73 -3.26 16.82 8.17
N ALA A 74 -4.20 16.94 7.22
CA ALA A 74 -5.62 16.99 7.55
C ALA A 74 -6.12 15.69 8.20
N ALA A 75 -5.72 14.53 7.67
CA ALA A 75 -6.06 13.22 8.25
C ALA A 75 -5.46 13.04 9.64
N LYS A 76 -4.18 13.40 9.81
CA LYS A 76 -3.49 13.37 11.12
C LYS A 76 -4.25 14.19 12.16
N LYS A 77 -4.55 15.46 11.87
CA LYS A 77 -5.30 16.34 12.79
C LYS A 77 -6.66 15.77 13.14
N ALA A 78 -7.39 15.22 12.16
CA ALA A 78 -8.70 14.62 12.39
C ALA A 78 -8.62 13.42 13.34
N ILE A 79 -7.64 12.53 13.12
CA ILE A 79 -7.42 11.33 13.93
C ILE A 79 -6.97 11.71 15.35
N GLU A 80 -6.06 12.70 15.50
CA GLU A 80 -5.59 13.19 16.80
C GLU A 80 -6.72 13.86 17.62
N ASN A 81 -7.66 14.54 16.94
CA ASN A 81 -8.77 15.22 17.60
C ASN A 81 -9.90 14.25 17.96
N LEU A 82 -10.40 13.46 17.00
CA LEU A 82 -11.47 12.49 17.20
C LEU A 82 -11.44 11.43 16.09
N ALA A 83 -10.73 10.33 16.31
CA ALA A 83 -10.57 9.26 15.31
C ALA A 83 -11.88 8.50 15.01
N ILE A 84 -12.68 8.21 16.03
CA ILE A 84 -13.94 7.47 15.89
C ILE A 84 -14.90 7.85 17.01
N ILE A 85 -16.18 7.89 16.69
CA ILE A 85 -17.27 7.99 17.66
C ILE A 85 -18.43 7.11 17.18
N THR A 86 -19.12 6.44 18.10
CA THR A 86 -20.28 5.58 17.81
C THR A 86 -21.60 6.26 18.14
N SER A 87 -21.59 7.60 18.29
CA SER A 87 -22.74 8.35 18.77
C SER A 87 -23.93 8.19 17.82
N SER A 88 -24.91 7.43 18.28
CA SER A 88 -26.28 7.50 17.81
C SER A 88 -26.94 8.73 18.42
N ALA A 89 -27.07 9.79 17.62
CA ALA A 89 -28.10 10.80 17.82
C ALA A 89 -29.17 10.58 16.76
#